data_AF-A0A0M9Z934-F1
#
_entry.id   AF-A0A0M9Z934-F1
#
_cell.length_a   1.000
_cell.length_b   1.000
_cell.length_c   1.000
_cell.angle_alpha   90.00
_cell.angle_beta   90.00
_cell.angle_gamma   90.00
#
_symmetry.space_group_name_H-M   'P 1'
#
loop_
_entity.id
_entity.type
_entity.pdbx_description
1 polymer ?
#
loop_
_entity_poly.entity_id
_entity_poly.type
_entity_poly.pdbx_seq_one_letter_code
_entity_poly.pdbx_strand_id
1 'polypeptide(L)'
;MRPSGLRYYESVGLLPSAERAAGRRVYPVATVRRIALIKMAQRAGFTLAEIRALLDTDGDRGTTRQWRALAESKLPELDLFIRQTQMLRDAVADCLACGCMNFDTCGLLAEDGPGAAQPRG
;
A
#
# COMPACT_ATOMS: atom_id res chain seq x y z
N MET A 1 12.03 9.69 -9.82
CA MET A 1 10.92 10.40 -9.15
C MET A 1 10.81 11.77 -9.78
N ARG A 2 9.61 12.24 -10.11
CA ARG A 2 9.44 13.58 -10.71
C ARG A 2 9.70 14.67 -9.66
N PRO A 3 10.25 15.84 -10.05
CA PRO A 3 10.46 16.98 -9.14
C PRO A 3 9.20 17.43 -8.40
N SER A 4 8.03 17.24 -9.01
CA SER A 4 6.72 17.52 -8.41
C SER A 4 6.44 16.69 -7.16
N GLY A 5 6.90 15.44 -7.11
CA GLY A 5 6.68 14.57 -5.94
C GLY A 5 7.50 15.01 -4.72
N LEU A 6 8.70 15.54 -4.93
CA LEU A 6 9.53 16.09 -3.85
C LEU A 6 8.87 17.35 -3.27
N ARG A 7 8.43 18.28 -4.13
CA ARG A 7 7.70 19.47 -3.70
C ARG A 7 6.41 19.14 -2.97
N TYR A 8 5.70 18.11 -3.43
CA TYR A 8 4.49 17.66 -2.76
C TYR A 8 4.81 17.23 -1.32
N TYR A 9 5.79 16.35 -1.11
CA TYR A 9 6.18 15.91 0.23
C TYR A 9 6.72 17.05 1.11
N GLU A 10 7.43 18.04 0.56
CA GLU A 10 7.78 19.28 1.26
C GLU A 10 6.52 20.06 1.68
N SER A 11 5.58 20.27 0.75
CA SER A 11 4.35 21.05 1.00
C SER A 11 3.43 20.41 2.03
N VAL A 12 3.39 19.07 2.06
CA VAL A 12 2.67 18.32 3.08
C VAL A 12 3.56 18.01 4.28
N GLY A 13 4.70 18.67 4.49
CA GLY A 13 5.53 18.55 5.70
C GLY A 13 6.09 17.15 5.99
N LEU A 14 6.17 16.27 5.00
CA LEU A 14 6.79 14.94 5.12
C LEU A 14 8.31 15.00 4.89
N LEU A 15 8.79 16.02 4.19
CA LEU A 15 10.21 16.31 4.02
C LEU A 15 10.52 17.72 4.53
N PRO A 16 11.71 17.93 5.13
CA PRO A 16 12.19 19.27 5.39
C PRO A 16 12.40 20.02 4.07
N SER A 17 12.35 21.35 4.12
CA SER A 17 12.64 22.18 2.94
C SER A 17 14.06 21.91 2.45
N ALA A 18 14.22 21.69 1.14
CA ALA A 18 15.54 21.48 0.55
C ALA A 18 16.48 22.66 0.82
N GLU A 19 17.72 22.33 1.20
CA GLU A 19 18.81 23.31 1.21
C GLU A 19 19.11 23.76 -0.23
N ARG A 20 19.56 25.01 -0.37
CA ARG A 20 19.97 25.57 -1.66
C ARG A 20 21.47 25.74 -1.68
N ALA A 21 22.14 25.10 -2.65
CA ALA A 21 23.54 25.33 -2.96
C ALA A 21 23.68 25.77 -4.42
N ALA A 22 24.30 26.93 -4.66
CA ALA A 22 24.50 27.50 -6.00
C ALA A 22 23.22 27.52 -6.87
N GLY A 23 22.10 27.96 -6.28
CA GLY A 23 20.81 28.06 -6.98
C GLY A 23 20.07 26.73 -7.23
N ARG A 24 20.65 25.58 -6.86
CA ARG A 24 20.03 24.26 -6.99
C ARG A 24 19.63 23.70 -5.62
N ARG A 25 18.52 22.96 -5.61
CA ARG A 25 18.08 22.20 -4.42
C ARG A 25 19.02 21.02 -4.21
N VAL A 26 19.55 20.88 -3.01
CA VAL A 26 20.39 19.75 -2.59
C VAL A 26 19.65 18.98 -1.50
N TYR A 27 19.63 17.65 -1.64
CA TYR A 27 19.01 16.77 -0.67
C TYR A 27 20.08 15.85 -0.05
N PRO A 28 20.23 15.84 1.28
CA PRO A 28 21.18 14.95 1.94
C PRO A 28 20.73 13.49 1.86
N VAL A 29 21.65 12.55 2.07
CA VAL A 29 21.38 11.09 2.04
C VAL A 29 20.24 10.68 2.99
N ALA A 30 20.11 11.36 4.13
CA ALA A 30 19.00 11.16 5.07
C ALA A 30 17.62 11.39 4.40
N THR A 31 17.51 12.37 3.50
CA THR A 31 16.28 12.63 2.74
C THR A 31 15.95 11.48 1.80
N VAL A 32 16.96 10.87 1.16
CA VAL A 32 16.75 9.70 0.28
C VAL A 32 16.20 8.52 1.08
N ARG A 33 16.75 8.24 2.27
CA ARG A 33 16.24 7.20 3.18
C ARG A 33 14.80 7.50 3.62
N ARG A 34 14.50 8.75 3.98
CA ARG A 34 13.15 9.19 4.35
C ARG A 34 12.14 9.00 3.21
N ILE A 35 12.52 9.31 1.97
CA ILE A 35 11.68 9.07 0.78
C ILE A 35 11.42 7.58 0.58
N ALA A 36 12.43 6.72 0.75
CA ALA A 36 12.26 5.27 0.64
C ALA A 36 11.26 4.75 1.70
N LEU A 37 11.36 5.26 2.93
CA LEU A 37 10.43 4.93 4.01
C LEU A 37 8.99 5.38 3.71
N ILE A 38 8.80 6.63 3.26
CA ILE A 38 7.49 7.16 2.84
C ILE A 38 6.86 6.25 1.79
N LYS A 39 7.62 5.87 0.75
CA LYS A 39 7.11 5.02 -0.33
C LYS A 39 6.75 3.61 0.13
N MET A 40 7.56 3.04 1.00
CA MET A 40 7.28 1.73 1.58
C MET A 40 5.98 1.78 2.39
N ALA A 41 5.83 2.79 3.26
CA ALA A 41 4.63 2.97 4.06
C ALA A 41 3.37 3.21 3.19
N GLN A 42 3.46 4.06 2.15
CA GLN A 42 2.34 4.24 1.21
C GLN A 42 1.92 2.93 0.52
N ARG A 43 2.88 2.07 0.15
CA ARG A 43 2.60 0.75 -0.44
C ARG A 43 1.98 -0.23 0.56
N ALA A 44 2.32 -0.09 1.83
CA ALA A 44 1.72 -0.83 2.93
C ALA A 44 0.36 -0.24 3.38
N GLY A 45 -0.20 0.73 2.64
CA GLY A 45 -1.54 1.28 2.91
C GLY A 45 -1.59 2.35 3.99
N PHE A 46 -0.45 2.84 4.48
CA PHE A 46 -0.45 3.95 5.44
C PHE A 46 -0.87 5.27 4.77
N THR A 47 -1.70 6.03 5.47
CA THR A 47 -2.10 7.39 5.13
C THR A 47 -0.94 8.37 5.33
N LEU A 48 -0.99 9.52 4.65
CA LEU A 48 0.04 10.56 4.83
C LEU A 48 0.08 11.11 6.27
N ALA A 49 -1.05 11.07 6.99
CA ALA A 49 -1.11 11.48 8.39
C ALA A 49 -0.37 10.51 9.31
N GLU A 50 -0.59 9.20 9.15
CA GLU A 50 0.15 8.16 9.87
C GLU A 50 1.65 8.22 9.53
N ILE A 51 1.99 8.42 8.25
CA ILE A 51 3.39 8.60 7.81
C ILE A 51 4.01 9.84 8.45
N ARG A 52 3.27 10.95 8.59
CA ARG A 52 3.79 12.15 9.27
C ARG A 52 4.05 11.86 10.74
N ALA A 53 3.12 11.22 11.45
CA ALA A 53 3.29 10.85 12.85
C ALA A 53 4.54 9.97 13.06
N LEU A 54 4.79 9.03 12.13
CA LEU A 54 6.00 8.20 12.12
C LEU A 54 7.30 9.01 11.94
N LEU A 55 7.21 10.15 11.27
CA LEU A 55 8.34 10.92 10.76
C LEU A 55 8.64 12.19 11.56
N ASP A 56 7.67 12.71 12.34
CA ASP A 56 7.81 13.86 13.26
C ASP A 56 8.54 13.49 14.56
N THR A 57 8.84 12.21 14.76
CA THR A 57 9.67 11.75 15.89
C THR A 57 11.14 11.89 15.51
N ASP A 58 11.64 13.12 15.45
CA ASP A 58 13.06 13.38 15.23
C ASP A 58 13.87 12.98 16.48
N GLY A 59 14.65 11.92 16.35
CA GLY A 59 15.75 11.61 17.27
C GLY A 59 15.38 10.74 18.46
N ASP A 60 16.16 9.67 18.60
CA ASP A 60 16.22 8.78 19.77
C ASP A 60 15.07 7.77 19.94
N ARG A 61 15.36 6.73 20.74
CA ARG A 61 14.69 5.42 20.90
C ARG A 61 13.14 5.39 20.93
N GLY A 62 12.46 6.52 21.08
CA GLY A 62 11.01 6.66 20.91
C GLY A 62 10.53 6.36 19.49
N THR A 63 11.35 6.68 18.48
CA THR A 63 11.07 6.47 17.04
C THR A 63 10.78 4.99 16.72
N THR A 64 11.60 4.08 17.26
CA THR A 64 11.45 2.63 17.01
C THR A 64 10.22 2.06 17.68
N ARG A 65 9.82 2.57 18.86
CA ARG A 65 8.63 2.07 19.57
C ARG A 65 7.34 2.52 18.91
N GLN A 66 7.23 3.79 18.49
CA GLN A 66 6.06 4.24 17.73
C GLN A 66 5.95 3.54 16.37
N TRP A 67 7.09 3.36 15.68
CA TRP A 67 7.12 2.57 14.46
C TRP A 67 6.58 1.16 14.70
N ARG A 68 7.10 0.49 15.74
CA ARG A 68 6.71 -0.88 16.08
C ARG A 68 5.21 -0.98 16.35
N ALA A 69 4.66 -0.10 17.18
CA ALA A 69 3.23 -0.10 17.49
C ALA A 69 2.36 0.13 16.25
N LEU A 70 2.73 1.08 15.39
CA LEU A 70 1.99 1.35 14.16
C LEU A 70 2.06 0.19 13.17
N ALA A 71 3.21 -0.44 13.01
CA ALA A 71 3.32 -1.62 12.16
C ALA A 71 2.59 -2.83 12.72
N GLU A 72 2.66 -3.06 14.04
CA GLU A 72 1.88 -4.11 14.72
C GLU A 72 0.37 -3.88 14.50
N SER A 73 -0.09 -2.62 14.46
CA SER A 73 -1.49 -2.31 14.15
C SER A 73 -1.86 -2.48 12.66
N LYS A 74 -0.92 -2.30 11.73
CA LYS A 74 -1.16 -2.44 10.28
C LYS A 74 -1.06 -3.87 9.76
N LEU A 75 -0.31 -4.74 10.43
CA LEU A 75 -0.19 -6.14 10.00
C LEU A 75 -1.58 -6.82 9.83
N PRO A 76 -2.53 -6.71 10.77
CA PRO A 76 -3.88 -7.26 10.59
C PRO A 76 -4.65 -6.68 9.40
N GLU A 77 -4.50 -5.38 9.11
CA GLU A 77 -5.12 -4.75 7.94
C GLU A 77 -4.55 -5.31 6.62
N LEU A 78 -3.23 -5.50 6.57
CA LEU A 78 -2.55 -6.12 5.43
C LEU A 78 -2.97 -7.59 5.26
N ASP A 79 -3.09 -8.34 6.35
CA ASP A 79 -3.53 -9.74 6.31
C ASP A 79 -4.96 -9.86 5.78
N LEU A 80 -5.86 -8.94 6.17
CA LEU A 80 -7.21 -8.88 5.63
C LEU A 80 -7.19 -8.61 4.12
N PHE A 81 -6.42 -7.62 3.68
CA PHE A 81 -6.30 -7.27 2.27
C PHE A 81 -5.71 -8.43 1.43
N ILE A 82 -4.70 -9.11 1.96
CA ILE A 82 -4.12 -10.31 1.32
C ILE A 82 -5.20 -11.38 1.17
N ARG A 83 -5.95 -11.71 2.23
CA ARG A 83 -7.01 -12.72 2.16
C ARG A 83 -8.07 -12.37 1.11
N GLN A 84 -8.56 -11.14 1.11
CA GLN A 84 -9.55 -10.67 0.12
C GLN A 84 -9.02 -10.76 -1.31
N THR A 85 -7.76 -10.35 -1.52
CA THR A 85 -7.13 -10.41 -2.84
C THR A 85 -6.90 -11.84 -3.30
N GLN A 86 -6.55 -12.75 -2.38
CA GLN A 86 -6.43 -14.18 -2.67
C GLN A 86 -7.78 -14.79 -3.06
N MET A 87 -8.86 -14.48 -2.33
CA MET A 87 -10.22 -14.93 -2.69
C MET A 87 -10.63 -14.45 -4.08
N LEU A 88 -10.36 -13.18 -4.41
CA LEU A 88 -10.65 -12.63 -5.73
C LEU A 88 -9.82 -13.31 -6.83
N ARG A 89 -8.53 -13.55 -6.58
CA ARG A 89 -7.66 -14.30 -7.50
C ARG A 89 -8.23 -15.69 -7.75
N ASP A 90 -8.60 -16.40 -6.69
CA ASP A 90 -9.12 -17.77 -6.79
C ASP A 90 -10.43 -17.79 -7.54
N ALA A 91 -11.32 -16.82 -7.30
CA ALA A 91 -12.55 -16.69 -8.08
C ALA A 91 -12.26 -16.47 -9.58
N VAL A 92 -11.28 -15.64 -9.93
CA VAL A 92 -10.88 -15.44 -11.33
C VAL A 92 -10.27 -16.72 -11.92
N ALA A 93 -9.45 -17.45 -11.15
CA ALA A 93 -8.86 -18.71 -11.57
C ALA A 93 -9.93 -19.79 -11.83
N ASP A 94 -10.92 -19.89 -10.95
CA ASP A 94 -12.05 -20.80 -11.08
C ASP A 94 -12.92 -20.46 -12.30
N CYS A 95 -13.18 -19.16 -12.54
CA CYS A 95 -13.87 -18.70 -13.75
C CYS A 95 -13.11 -19.11 -15.03
N LEU A 96 -11.78 -18.98 -15.05
CA LEU A 96 -10.96 -19.39 -16.19
C LEU A 96 -10.96 -20.92 -16.37
N ALA A 97 -10.92 -21.69 -15.28
CA ALA A 97 -10.92 -23.15 -15.30
C ALA A 97 -12.29 -23.73 -15.71
N CYS A 98 -13.40 -23.06 -15.37
CA CYS A 98 -14.75 -23.45 -15.77
C CYS A 98 -14.94 -23.51 -17.29
N GLY A 99 -14.16 -22.73 -18.07
CA GLY A 99 -14.33 -22.61 -19.52
C GLY A 99 -15.63 -21.90 -19.95
N CYS A 100 -16.50 -21.59 -18.99
CA CYS A 100 -17.71 -20.81 -19.17
C CYS A 100 -17.36 -19.33 -19.33
N MET A 101 -16.91 -18.90 -20.51
CA MET A 101 -16.73 -17.48 -20.86
C MET A 101 -18.06 -16.70 -20.98
N ASN A 102 -19.09 -17.13 -20.24
CA ASN A 102 -20.36 -16.43 -20.14
C ASN A 102 -20.64 -16.08 -18.67
N PHE A 103 -20.49 -14.79 -18.35
CA PHE A 103 -20.74 -14.25 -17.02
C PHE A 103 -22.19 -14.45 -16.57
N ASP A 104 -23.16 -14.49 -17.50
CA ASP A 104 -24.60 -14.59 -17.20
C ASP A 104 -25.02 -15.97 -16.66
N THR A 105 -24.18 -17.00 -16.85
CA THR A 105 -24.43 -18.38 -16.40
C THR A 105 -23.37 -18.88 -15.45
N CYS A 106 -22.46 -18.01 -15.00
CA CYS A 106 -21.35 -18.40 -14.14
C CYS A 106 -21.87 -18.70 -12.72
N GLY A 107 -21.97 -19.99 -12.36
CA GLY A 107 -22.39 -20.43 -11.02
C GLY A 107 -21.46 -19.98 -9.89
N LEU A 108 -20.29 -19.42 -10.22
CA LEU A 108 -19.39 -18.76 -9.27
C LEU A 108 -19.83 -17.34 -8.90
N LEU A 109 -20.62 -16.69 -9.77
CA LEU A 109 -21.15 -15.33 -9.61
C LEU A 109 -22.64 -15.31 -9.25
N ALA A 110 -23.30 -16.47 -9.19
CA ALA A 110 -24.67 -16.57 -8.70
C ALA A 110 -24.70 -16.22 -7.20
N GLU A 111 -25.61 -15.33 -6.78
CA GLU A 111 -25.75 -14.89 -5.38
C GLU A 111 -26.15 -16.04 -4.42
N ASP A 112 -26.49 -17.21 -4.97
CA ASP A 112 -26.91 -18.42 -4.27
C ASP A 112 -25.77 -19.42 -3.99
N GLY A 113 -24.51 -18.98 -3.84
CA GLY A 113 -23.39 -19.81 -3.36
C GLY A 113 -22.96 -20.98 -4.29
N PRO A 114 -21.79 -21.59 -4.03
CA PRO A 114 -21.20 -22.57 -4.95
C PRO A 114 -21.96 -23.90 -4.91
N GLY A 115 -22.87 -24.09 -5.88
CA GLY A 115 -23.72 -25.27 -5.91
C GLY A 115 -24.40 -25.57 -7.25
N ALA A 116 -23.83 -25.23 -8.41
CA ALA A 116 -24.42 -25.64 -9.69
C ALA A 116 -23.48 -25.73 -10.91
N ALA A 117 -22.16 -25.78 -10.73
CA ALA A 117 -21.27 -26.09 -11.86
C ALA A 117 -21.18 -27.61 -12.05
N GLN A 118 -22.20 -28.22 -12.67
CA GLN A 118 -22.05 -29.58 -13.19
C GLN A 118 -21.43 -29.49 -14.60
N PRO A 119 -20.30 -30.16 -14.88
CA PRO A 119 -19.75 -30.21 -16.23
C PRO A 119 -20.67 -31.05 -17.12
N ARG A 120 -21.03 -30.52 -18.29
CA ARG A 120 -21.65 -31.29 -19.38
C ARG A 120 -20.65 -31.39 -20.53
N GLY A 121 -20.29 -32.65 -20.82
CA GLY A 121 -19.81 -33.24 -22.08
C GLY A 121 -19.03 -32.36 -23.04
#